data_AF-A0A4R4X008-F1
#
_entry.id   AF-A0A4R4X008-F1
#
_cell.length_a   1.000
_cell.length_b   1.000
_cell.length_c   1.000
_cell.angle_alpha   90.00
_cell.angle_beta   90.00
_cell.angle_gamma   90.00
#
_symmetry.space_group_name_H-M   'P 1'
#
loop_
_entity.id
_entity.type
_entity.pdbx_description
1 polymer ?
#
loop_
_entity_poly.entity_id
_entity_poly.type
_entity_poly.pdbx_seq_one_letter_code
_entity_poly.pdbx_strand_id
1 'polypeptide(L)' 'MVFAGHDFAAPRKAKDREWAAVAAVLGAGLRYEGFETCGCGREPKYRPHTSAQVRARRRIAARKGLADAQALALRDLGDA' A
#
# COMPACT_ATOMS: atom_id res chain seq x y z
N MET A 1 0.38 -9.65 15.99
CA MET A 1 0.47 -8.17 15.96
C MET A 1 1.46 -7.79 14.86
N VAL A 2 1.10 -6.91 13.92
CA VAL A 2 1.95 -6.53 12.77
C VAL A 2 2.30 -5.06 12.90
N PHE A 3 3.58 -4.71 12.68
CA PHE A 3 4.03 -3.32 12.62
C PHE A 3 3.75 -2.76 11.23
N ALA A 4 2.91 -1.73 11.17
CA ALA A 4 2.48 -1.14 9.90
C ALA A 4 3.51 -0.19 9.27
N GLY A 5 4.54 0.23 10.00
CA GLY A 5 5.52 1.22 9.55
C GLY A 5 5.39 2.54 10.31
N HIS A 6 6.42 3.38 10.21
CA HIS A 6 6.53 4.62 10.97
C HIS A 6 5.54 5.71 10.51
N ASP A 7 5.28 5.79 9.20
CA ASP A 7 4.35 6.76 8.61
C ASP A 7 2.91 6.25 8.59
N PHE A 8 2.59 5.20 9.35
CA PHE A 8 1.24 4.65 9.37
C PHE A 8 0.25 5.64 10.01
N ALA A 9 -0.59 6.23 9.16
CA ALA A 9 -1.72 7.03 9.57
C ALA A 9 -2.99 6.17 9.60
N ALA A 10 -3.43 5.78 10.80
CA ALA A 10 -4.58 4.89 10.97
C ALA A 10 -5.89 5.51 10.46
N PRO A 11 -6.68 4.79 9.64
CA PRO A 11 -8.03 5.21 9.27
C PRO A 11 -8.96 5.38 10.47
N ARG A 12 -10.04 6.15 10.29
CA ARG A 12 -11.12 6.19 11.30
C ARG A 12 -11.71 4.79 11.48
N LYS A 13 -12.09 4.43 12.72
CA LYS A 13 -12.59 3.08 13.06
C LYS A 13 -13.74 2.60 12.16
N ALA A 14 -14.66 3.48 11.76
CA ALA A 14 -15.83 3.14 10.93
C ALA A 14 -15.53 3.03 9.42
N LYS A 15 -14.28 3.22 8.98
CA LYS A 15 -13.92 3.21 7.56
C LYS A 15 -13.46 1.83 7.11
N ASP A 16 -14.38 0.89 7.05
CA ASP A 16 -14.09 -0.52 6.72
C ASP A 16 -13.35 -0.69 5.39
N ARG A 17 -13.68 0.14 4.39
CA ARG A 17 -13.01 0.11 3.08
C ARG A 17 -11.55 0.56 3.12
N GLU A 18 -11.22 1.45 4.05
CA GLU A 18 -9.85 1.93 4.25
C GLU A 18 -9.07 0.90 5.08
N TRP A 19 -9.68 0.34 6.13
CA TRP A 19 -9.11 -0.78 6.88
C TRP A 19 -8.84 -2.01 6.02
N ALA A 20 -9.74 -2.34 5.09
CA ALA A 20 -9.53 -3.41 4.13
C ALA A 20 -8.32 -3.13 3.21
N ALA A 21 -8.05 -1.86 2.88
CA ALA A 21 -6.87 -1.50 2.11
C ALA A 21 -5.58 -1.69 2.93
N VAL A 22 -5.58 -1.24 4.19
CA VAL A 22 -4.48 -1.46 5.14
C VAL A 22 -4.19 -2.96 5.28
N ALA A 23 -5.22 -3.78 5.49
CA ALA A 23 -5.06 -5.22 5.60
C ALA A 23 -4.45 -5.86 4.34
N ALA A 24 -4.86 -5.40 3.15
CA ALA A 24 -4.29 -5.89 1.89
C ALA A 24 -2.82 -5.48 1.72
N VAL A 25 -2.47 -4.24 2.07
CA VAL A 25 -1.08 -3.74 2.03
C VAL A 25 -0.17 -4.54 2.97
N LEU A 26 -0.58 -4.70 4.23
CA LEU A 26 0.19 -5.45 5.22
C LEU A 26 0.26 -6.94 4.87
N GLY A 27 -0.83 -7.52 4.35
CA GLY A 27 -0.88 -8.90 3.89
C GLY A 27 0.03 -9.18 2.69
N ALA A 28 0.27 -8.17 1.85
CA ALA A 28 1.25 -8.23 0.76
C ALA A 28 2.70 -7.98 1.24
N GLY A 29 2.93 -7.82 2.54
CA GLY A 29 4.26 -7.59 3.13
C GLY A 29 4.77 -6.15 3.01
N LEU A 30 3.93 -5.22 2.53
CA LEU A 30 4.30 -3.82 2.43
C LEU A 30 4.07 -3.10 3.76
N ARG A 31 4.86 -2.05 3.99
CA ARG A 31 4.73 -1.15 5.14
C ARG A 31 4.58 0.30 4.70
N TYR A 32 4.03 1.10 5.59
CA TYR A 32 3.94 2.56 5.54
C TYR A 32 5.24 3.14 6.12
N GLU A 33 6.33 2.94 5.37
CA GLU A 33 7.65 3.51 5.68
C GLU A 33 8.01 4.48 4.56
N GLY A 34 8.22 5.74 4.93
CA GLY A 34 8.68 6.80 4.06
C GLY A 34 10.02 7.38 4.49
N PHE A 35 10.64 6.90 5.56
CA PHE A 35 11.98 7.33 5.98
C PHE A 35 13.05 6.45 5.38
N GLU A 36 14.12 7.07 4.87
CA GLU A 36 15.37 6.36 4.64
C GLU A 36 15.98 5.94 5.97
N THR A 37 16.69 4.80 5.98
CA THR A 37 17.30 4.24 7.19
C THR A 37 18.35 5.17 7.82
N CYS A 38 18.99 6.03 7.01
CA CYS A 38 19.90 7.08 7.47
C CYS A 38 19.18 8.24 8.20
N GLY A 39 17.85 8.34 8.13
CA GLY A 39 17.08 9.50 8.60
C GLY A 39 17.31 10.80 7.80
N CYS A 40 18.16 10.74 6.77
CA CYS A 40 18.61 11.88 5.98
C CYS A 40 17.63 12.28 4.86
N GLY A 41 16.67 11.41 4.54
CA GLY A 41 15.67 11.63 3.50
C GLY A 41 14.31 11.03 3.85
N ARG A 42 13.26 11.62 3.26
CA ARG A 42 11.90 11.07 3.27
C ARG A 42 11.49 10.79 1.83
N GLU A 43 11.29 9.53 1.50
CA GLU A 43 10.67 9.08 0.26
C GLU A 43 9.34 8.39 0.59
N PRO A 44 8.22 9.14 0.70
CA PRO A 44 6.93 8.56 1.03
C PRO A 44 6.51 7.56 -0.03
N LYS A 45 6.48 6.27 0.33
CA LYS A 45 6.03 5.22 -0.57
C LYS A 45 4.51 5.27 -0.67
N TYR A 46 4.01 5.28 -1.91
CA TYR A 46 2.58 5.22 -2.15
C TYR A 46 1.98 3.91 -1.63
N ARG A 47 0.80 3.99 -1.00
CA ARG A 47 -0.04 2.85 -0.64
C ARG A 47 -1.49 3.15 -1.00
N PRO A 48 -2.29 2.17 -1.45
CA PRO A 48 -3.71 2.38 -1.68
C PRO A 48 -4.43 2.67 -0.36
N HIS A 49 -5.33 3.65 -0.38
CA HIS A 49 -6.10 4.09 0.78
C HIS A 49 -7.48 3.42 0.84
N THR A 50 -7.94 2.81 -0.26
CA THR A 50 -9.27 2.20 -0.33
C THR A 50 -9.26 0.83 -1.00
N SER A 51 -10.22 -0.01 -0.63
CA SER A 51 -10.42 -1.32 -1.27
C SER A 51 -10.66 -1.24 -2.79
N ALA A 52 -11.24 -0.14 -3.28
CA ALA A 52 -11.39 0.09 -4.72
C ALA A 52 -10.03 0.26 -5.42
N GLN A 53 -9.11 1.01 -4.82
CA GLN A 53 -7.75 1.19 -5.33
C GLN A 53 -6.95 -0.13 -5.32
N VAL A 54 -7.12 -0.95 -4.28
CA VAL A 54 -6.53 -2.30 -4.20
C VAL A 54 -7.04 -3.18 -5.35
N ARG A 55 -8.35 -3.20 -5.58
CA ARG A 55 -8.96 -3.99 -6.66
C ARG A 55 -8.46 -3.56 -8.04
N ALA A 56 -8.37 -2.26 -8.29
CA ALA A 56 -7.85 -1.73 -9.56
C ALA A 56 -6.42 -2.21 -9.84
N ARG A 57 -5.55 -2.13 -8.82
CA ARG A 57 -4.15 -2.58 -8.90
C ARG A 57 -4.03 -4.09 -9.11
N ARG A 58 -4.79 -4.89 -8.37
CA ARG A 58 -4.83 -6.35 -8.56
C ARG A 58 -5.32 -6.77 -9.94
N ARG A 59 -6.27 -6.05 -10.52
CA ARG A 59 -6.71 -6.30 -11.90
C ARG A 59 -5.58 -6.07 -12.90
N ILE A 60 -4.77 -5.04 -12.70
CA ILE A 60 -3.59 -4.79 -13.54
C ILE A 60 -2.52 -5.84 -13.29
N ALA A 61 -2.29 -6.22 -12.04
CA ALA A 61 -1.37 -7.28 -11.66
C ALA A 61 -1.71 -8.58 -12.40
N ALA A 62 -2.98 -8.98 -12.39
CA ALA A 62 -3.45 -10.17 -13.11
C ALA A 62 -3.26 -10.08 -14.62
N ARG A 63 -3.38 -8.89 -15.22
CA ARG A 63 -3.16 -8.68 -16.66
C ARG A 63 -1.68 -8.67 -17.05
N LYS A 64 -0.82 -8.16 -16.17
CA LYS A 64 0.62 -7.95 -16.44
C LYS A 64 1.53 -9.00 -15.79
N GLY A 65 0.97 -9.93 -15.02
CA GLY A 65 1.74 -10.94 -14.28
C GLY A 65 2.54 -10.37 -13.11
N LEU A 66 2.16 -9.21 -12.56
CA LEU A 66 2.88 -8.59 -11.45
C LEU A 66 2.53 -9.26 -10.12
N ALA A 67 3.49 -9.29 -9.20
CA ALA A 67 3.24 -9.68 -7.82
C ALA A 67 2.35 -8.64 -7.11
N ASP A 68 1.52 -9.09 -6.17
CA ASP A 68 0.58 -8.21 -5.45
C ASP A 68 1.31 -7.06 -4.73
N ALA A 69 2.46 -7.33 -4.12
CA ALA A 69 3.31 -6.32 -3.49
C ALA A 69 3.78 -5.23 -4.47
N GLN A 70 4.15 -5.61 -5.69
CA GLN A 70 4.57 -4.66 -6.72
C GLN A 70 3.37 -3.81 -7.15
N ALA A 71 2.24 -4.46 -7.47
CA ALA A 71 1.04 -3.76 -7.91
C ALA A 71 0.49 -2.79 -6.86
N LEU A 72 0.54 -3.15 -5.58
CA LEU A 72 0.09 -2.30 -4.47
C LEU A 72 1.07 -1.16 -4.14
N ALA A 73 2.34 -1.27 -4.56
CA ALA A 73 3.31 -0.19 -4.44
C ALA A 73 3.22 0.85 -5.57
N LEU A 74 2.60 0.50 -6.71
CA LEU A 74 2.48 1.40 -7.86
C LEU A 74 1.58 2.60 -7.56
N ARG A 75 2.12 3.79 -7.78
CA ARG A 75 1.41 5.06 -7.60
C ARG A 75 0.42 5.31 -8.72
N ASP A 76 0.89 5.27 -9.96
CA ASP A 76 0.03 5.29 -11.14
C ASP A 76 -0.17 3.87 -11.69
N LEU A 77 -1.36 3.63 -12.22
CA LEU A 77 -1.71 2.41 -12.94
C LEU A 77 -1.10 2.39 -14.36
N GLY A 78 -0.74 3.55 -14.89
CA GLY A 78 -0.01 3.70 -16.16
C GLY A 78 1.45 3.24 -16.09
N ASP A 79 2.08 3.31 -14.91
CA ASP A 79 3.49 2.95 -14.69
C ASP A 79 3.73 1.43 -14.58
N ALA A 80 2.66 0.63 -14.69
CA ALA A 80 2.67 -0.82 -14.49
C ALA A 80 3.24 -1.59 -15.68
#